data_AF-A0A202B2G3-F1
#
_entry.id   AF-A0A202B2G3-F1
#
_cell.length_a   1.000
_cell.length_b   1.000
_cell.length_c   1.000
_cell.angle_alpha   90.00
_cell.angle_beta   90.00
_cell.angle_gamma   90.00
#
_symmetry.space_group_name_H-M   'P 1'
#
loop_
_entity.id
_entity.type
_entity.pdbx_description
1 polymer ?
#
loop_
_entity_poly.entity_id
_entity_poly.type
_entity_poly.pdbx_seq_one_letter_code
_entity_poly.pdbx_strand_id
1 'polypeptide(L)' 'MHMEHAKAVLDACHLREGQHVLMATGRAAQVHNLKQTTIVFRYFGLGADDFVEIPRHRVPEMVRV' A
#
# COMPACT_ATOMS: atom_id res chain seq x y z
N MET A 1 5.85 30.17 -1.03
CA MET A 1 5.98 28.89 -1.75
C MET A 1 6.15 27.80 -0.70
N HIS A 2 5.12 27.00 -0.40
CA HIS A 2 5.15 25.95 0.63
C HIS A 2 4.48 24.69 0.06
N MET A 3 5.24 23.81 -0.60
CA MET A 3 4.77 22.48 -1.03
C MET A 3 5.94 21.47 -1.14
N GLU A 4 6.78 21.36 -0.11
CA GLU A 4 7.87 20.36 -0.12
C GLU A 4 7.64 19.14 0.79
N HIS A 5 6.66 19.19 1.71
CA HIS A 5 6.45 18.08 2.65
C HIS A 5 5.61 16.91 2.10
N ALA A 6 4.87 17.11 1.00
CA ALA A 6 4.05 16.05 0.41
C ALA A 6 4.87 15.03 -0.40
N LYS A 7 6.08 15.39 -0.87
CA LYS A 7 6.94 14.49 -1.65
C LYS A 7 7.62 13.43 -0.80
N ALA A 8 8.01 13.74 0.43
CA ALA A 8 8.79 12.82 1.28
C ALA A 8 7.97 11.63 1.82
N VAL A 9 6.67 11.83 2.11
CA VAL A 9 5.80 10.76 2.61
C VAL A 9 5.47 9.74 1.50
N LEU A 10 5.44 10.18 0.24
CA LEU A 10 5.14 9.34 -0.91
C LEU A 10 6.26 8.32 -1.24
N ASP A 11 7.49 8.60 -0.81
CA ASP A 11 8.69 7.74 -1.03
C ASP A 11 8.87 6.67 0.06
N ALA A 12 8.30 6.88 1.26
CA ALA A 12 8.70 6.13 2.45
C ALA A 12 8.38 4.62 2.41
N CYS A 13 7.40 4.18 1.61
CA CYS A 13 7.01 2.78 1.62
C CYS A 13 7.85 1.87 0.70
N HIS A 14 8.65 2.40 -0.23
CA HIS A 14 9.47 1.64 -1.20
C HIS A 14 8.83 0.33 -1.73
N LEU A 15 7.50 0.29 -1.81
CA LEU A 15 6.76 -0.93 -2.14
C LEU A 15 6.96 -1.27 -3.61
N ARG A 16 7.11 -2.56 -3.88
CA ARG A 16 7.23 -3.10 -5.24
C ARG A 16 6.04 -3.98 -5.56
N GLU A 17 5.58 -3.97 -6.81
CA GLU A 17 4.58 -4.93 -7.27
C GLU A 17 5.08 -6.37 -7.00
N GLY A 18 4.18 -7.22 -6.50
CA GLY A 18 4.49 -8.56 -6.03
C GLY A 18 5.04 -8.65 -4.60
N GLN A 19 5.37 -7.54 -3.94
CA GLN A 19 5.86 -7.55 -2.57
C GLN A 19 4.77 -8.00 -1.58
N HIS A 20 5.12 -8.91 -0.68
CA HIS A 20 4.27 -9.29 0.44
C HIS A 20 4.34 -8.25 1.54
N VAL A 21 3.19 -7.94 2.11
CA VAL A 21 3.03 -6.99 3.20
C VAL A 21 2.06 -7.55 4.23
N LEU A 22 2.17 -7.08 5.46
CA LEU A 22 1.21 -7.37 6.51
C LEU A 22 0.31 -6.14 6.70
N MET A 23 -0.99 -6.31 6.55
CA MET A 23 -1.93 -5.22 6.75
C MET A 23 -2.12 -4.98 8.25
N ALA A 24 -2.50 -3.76 8.66
CA ALA A 24 -2.76 -3.42 10.06
C ALA A 24 -3.88 -4.27 10.69
N THR A 25 -4.73 -4.89 9.86
CA THR A 25 -5.74 -5.88 10.26
C THR A 25 -5.16 -7.24 10.66
N GLY A 26 -3.84 -7.44 10.52
CA GLY A 26 -3.16 -8.71 10.73
C GLY A 26 -3.26 -9.69 9.55
N ARG A 27 -3.92 -9.29 8.45
CA ARG A 27 -4.03 -10.11 7.23
C ARG A 27 -2.81 -9.88 6.33
N ALA A 28 -2.25 -10.96 5.78
CA ALA A 28 -1.22 -10.85 4.76
C ALA A 28 -1.84 -10.38 3.44
N ALA A 29 -1.13 -9.52 2.72
CA ALA A 29 -1.49 -9.09 1.39
C ALA A 29 -0.26 -8.97 0.48
N GLN A 30 -0.49 -8.83 -0.82
CA GLN A 30 0.53 -8.60 -1.83
C GLN A 30 0.24 -7.30 -2.55
N VAL A 31 1.27 -6.50 -2.83
CA VAL A 31 1.15 -5.33 -3.70
C VAL A 31 0.80 -5.80 -5.11
N HIS A 32 -0.39 -5.46 -5.59
CA HIS A 32 -0.88 -5.87 -6.90
C HIS A 32 -0.63 -4.80 -7.98
N ASN A 33 -0.84 -3.52 -7.65
CA ASN A 33 -0.65 -2.42 -8.60
C ASN A 33 -0.28 -1.11 -7.89
N LEU A 34 0.72 -0.39 -8.40
CA LEU A 34 1.21 0.88 -7.87
C LEU A 34 0.71 2.06 -8.75
N LYS A 35 -0.44 2.63 -8.41
CA LYS A 35 -0.94 3.84 -9.09
C LYS A 35 -0.23 5.10 -8.56
N GLN A 36 -0.41 6.22 -9.26
CA GLN A 36 0.22 7.50 -8.87
C GLN A 36 -0.24 8.00 -7.49
N THR A 37 -1.52 7.85 -7.16
CA THR A 37 -2.12 8.37 -5.92
C THR A 37 -2.51 7.28 -4.92
N THR A 38 -2.69 6.04 -5.40
CA THR A 38 -3.15 4.90 -4.61
C THR A 38 -2.29 3.65 -4.87
N ILE A 39 -2.36 2.67 -3.99
CA ILE A 39 -1.73 1.35 -4.14
C ILE A 39 -2.80 0.29 -3.93
N VAL A 40 -2.86 -0.67 -4.84
CA VAL A 40 -3.78 -1.81 -4.77
C VAL A 40 -3.05 -2.98 -4.14
N PHE A 41 -3.64 -3.56 -3.10
CA PHE A 41 -3.17 -4.75 -2.42
C PHE A 41 -4.16 -5.89 -2.63
N ARG A 42 -3.66 -7.10 -2.78
CA ARG A 42 -4.43 -8.34 -2.86
C ARG A 42 -4.23 -9.15 -1.59
N TYR A 43 -5.27 -9.39 -0.81
CA TYR A 43 -5.15 -10.22 0.39
C TYR A 43 -4.83 -11.68 0.04
N PHE A 44 -4.03 -12.33 0.89
CA PHE A 44 -3.86 -13.77 0.87
C PHE A 44 -5.06 -14.43 1.57
N GLY A 45 -5.88 -15.19 0.85
CA GLY A 45 -7.08 -15.81 1.41
C GLY A 45 -8.06 -16.39 0.39
N LEU A 46 -9.19 -16.90 0.91
CA LEU A 46 -10.16 -17.82 0.28
C LEU A 46 -10.97 -17.28 -0.91
N GLY A 47 -10.65 -16.12 -1.47
CA GLY A 47 -11.35 -15.55 -2.62
C GLY A 47 -10.38 -14.97 -3.64
N ALA A 48 -10.63 -15.21 -4.93
CA ALA A 48 -9.75 -14.78 -6.01
C ALA A 48 -9.63 -13.24 -6.15
N ASP A 49 -10.51 -12.48 -5.50
CA ASP A 49 -10.77 -11.05 -5.75
C ASP A 49 -10.77 -10.15 -4.50
N ASP A 50 -10.14 -10.55 -3.39
CA ASP A 50 -10.07 -9.71 -2.20
C ASP A 50 -8.97 -8.63 -2.36
N PHE A 51 -9.30 -7.56 -3.10
CA PHE A 51 -8.44 -6.40 -3.33
C PHE A 51 -8.82 -5.20 -2.45
N VAL A 52 -7.82 -4.43 -2.02
CA VAL A 52 -8.02 -3.15 -1.33
C VAL A 52 -7.14 -2.08 -1.96
N GLU A 53 -7.74 -0.93 -2.26
CA GLU A 53 -7.02 0.23 -2.75
C GLU A 53 -6.82 1.24 -1.63
N ILE A 54 -5.56 1.60 -1.35
CA ILE A 54 -5.17 2.50 -0.26
C ILE A 54 -4.45 3.72 -0.83
N PRO A 55 -4.86 4.95 -0.45
CA PRO A 55 -4.11 6.16 -0.80
C PRO A 55 -2.69 6.11 -0.24
N ARG A 56 -1.69 6.49 -1.04
CA ARG A 56 -0.27 6.42 -0.65
C ARG A 56 0.03 7.09 0.69
N HIS A 57 -0.63 8.20 1.01
CA HIS A 57 -0.46 8.91 2.28
C HIS A 57 -0.95 8.12 3.51
N ARG A 58 -1.84 7.13 3.35
CA ARG A 58 -2.35 6.26 4.42
C ARG A 58 -1.63 4.92 4.52
N VAL A 59 -0.81 4.57 3.52
CA VAL A 59 -0.09 3.28 3.49
C VAL A 59 0.78 3.07 4.73
N PRO A 60 1.53 4.06 5.26
CA PRO A 60 2.30 3.90 6.50
C PRO A 60 1.45 3.53 7.73
N GLU A 61 0.18 3.92 7.75
CA GLU A 61 -0.75 3.63 8.86
C GLU A 61 -1.37 2.25 8.71
N MET A 62 -1.61 1.82 7.47
CA MET A 62 -2.39 0.63 7.14
C MET A 62 -1.55 -0.61 6.77
N VAL A 63 -0.27 -0.42 6.48
CA VAL A 63 0.63 -1.47 5.98
C VAL A 63 1.89 -1.54 6.85
N ARG A 64 2.31 -2.77 7.14
CA ARG A 64 3.54 -3.14 7.83
C ARG A 64 4.37 -3.96 6.84
N VAL A 65 5.63 -3.55 6.65
CA VAL A 65 6.61 -4.25 5.80
C VAL A 65 7.53 -5.11 6.64
#